data_AF-A0A822BVJ3-F1
#
_entry.id   AF-A0A822BVJ3-F1
#
_cell.length_a   1.000
_cell.length_b   1.000
_cell.length_c   1.000
_cell.angle_alpha   90.00
_cell.angle_beta   90.00
_cell.angle_gamma   90.00
#
_symmetry.space_group_name_H-M   'P 1'
#
loop_
_entity.id
_entity.type
_entity.pdbx_description
1 polymer ?
#
loop_
_entity_poly.entity_id
_entity_poly.type
_entity_poly.pdbx_seq_one_letter_code
_entity_poly.pdbx_strand_id
1 'polypeptide(L)' 'MKDQTILPSINVELDNSSMKLVEFSLKASIHMPYEIIELFSPTHRLRRKLTDCLAMIELFDNVLLEKDFILSITLKKC' A
#
# COMPACT_ATOMS: atom_id res chain seq x y z
N MET A 1 -50.41 -13.97 20.72
CA MET A 1 -49.01 -13.62 20.45
C MET A 1 -48.45 -14.55 19.40
N LYS A 2 -48.16 -14.03 18.21
CA LYS A 2 -47.26 -14.63 17.22
C LYS A 2 -46.55 -13.46 16.55
N ASP A 3 -45.35 -13.14 17.02
CA ASP A 3 -44.45 -12.23 16.31
C ASP A 3 -43.90 -12.98 15.10
N GLN A 4 -44.33 -12.56 13.91
CA GLN A 4 -43.67 -12.95 12.66
C GLN A 4 -42.82 -11.76 12.23
N THR A 5 -41.62 -11.66 12.81
CA THR A 5 -40.57 -10.79 12.29
C THR A 5 -40.06 -11.38 10.98
N ILE A 6 -40.64 -10.91 9.87
CA ILE A 6 -40.12 -11.16 8.53
C ILE A 6 -38.84 -10.35 8.41
N LEU A 7 -37.68 -11.01 8.55
CA LEU A 7 -36.41 -10.43 8.14
C LEU A 7 -36.43 -10.30 6.61
N PRO A 8 -36.13 -9.12 6.03
CA PRO A 8 -36.02 -9.00 4.59
C PRO A 8 -34.86 -9.89 4.13
N SER A 9 -35.16 -10.81 3.22
CA SER A 9 -34.13 -11.59 2.54
C SER A 9 -33.30 -10.62 1.70
N ILE A 10 -32.08 -10.33 2.16
CA ILE A 10 -31.13 -9.56 1.37
C ILE A 10 -30.72 -10.48 0.21
N ASN A 11 -31.32 -10.27 -0.95
CA ASN A 11 -30.74 -10.74 -2.20
C ASN A 11 -29.42 -9.99 -2.38
N VAL A 12 -28.31 -10.63 -1.99
CA VAL A 12 -26.99 -10.25 -2.46
C VAL A 12 -26.94 -10.70 -3.92
N GLU A 13 -27.60 -9.96 -4.80
CA GLU A 13 -27.21 -9.95 -6.19
C GLU A 13 -25.75 -9.49 -6.17
N LEU A 14 -24.83 -10.42 -6.38
CA LEU A 14 -23.44 -10.10 -6.64
C LEU A 14 -23.47 -9.21 -7.89
N ASP A 15 -23.43 -7.91 -7.65
CA ASP A 15 -23.23 -6.93 -8.68
C ASP A 15 -21.84 -7.22 -9.28
N ASN A 16 -21.84 -7.94 -10.40
CA ASN A 16 -20.69 -8.13 -11.27
C ASN A 16 -20.27 -6.81 -11.95
N SER A 17 -20.55 -5.65 -11.34
CA SER A 17 -19.79 -4.45 -11.60
C SER A 17 -18.33 -4.82 -11.37
N SER A 18 -17.53 -4.75 -12.44
CA SER A 18 -16.10 -5.03 -12.39
C SER A 18 -15.55 -4.41 -11.12
N MET A 19 -15.00 -5.20 -10.19
CA MET A 19 -14.21 -4.65 -9.09
C MET A 19 -13.20 -3.73 -9.75
N LYS A 20 -13.46 -2.42 -9.72
CA LYS A 20 -12.54 -1.42 -10.25
C LYS A 20 -11.31 -1.58 -9.39
N LEU A 21 -10.33 -2.27 -9.95
CA LEU A 21 -9.01 -2.43 -9.39
C LEU A 21 -8.54 -1.06 -8.93
N VAL A 22 -8.51 -0.84 -7.62
CA VAL A 22 -8.12 0.43 -7.04
C VAL A 22 -6.62 0.53 -7.20
N GLU A 23 -6.21 1.33 -8.18
CA GLU A 23 -4.82 1.63 -8.45
C GLU A 23 -4.24 2.50 -7.33
N PHE A 24 -3.15 2.03 -6.72
CA PHE A 24 -2.42 2.78 -5.70
C PHE A 24 -1.12 3.33 -6.26
N SER A 25 -0.89 4.61 -5.99
CA SER A 25 0.37 5.29 -6.27
C SER A 25 0.94 5.85 -4.97
N LEU A 26 2.26 5.77 -4.83
CA LEU A 26 3.00 6.32 -3.71
C LEU A 26 4.26 6.99 -4.22
N LYS A 27 4.44 8.24 -3.79
CA LYS A 27 5.66 9.00 -3.96
C LYS A 27 6.00 9.67 -2.63
N ALA A 28 7.18 9.39 -2.11
CA ALA A 28 7.58 9.88 -0.79
C ALA A 28 9.02 10.38 -0.80
N SER A 29 9.25 11.42 0.00
CA SER A 29 10.58 11.91 0.36
C SER A 29 10.79 11.63 1.85
N ILE A 30 11.84 10.89 2.17
CA ILE A 30 12.11 10.36 3.51
C ILE A 30 13.44 10.90 3.98
N HIS A 31 13.42 11.69 5.05
CA HIS A 31 14.61 12.21 5.70
C HIS A 31 14.86 11.43 6.99
N MET A 32 16.09 10.98 7.19
CA MET A 32 16.51 10.17 8.34
C MET A 32 17.59 10.89 9.14
N PRO A 33 17.67 10.68 10.47
CA PRO A 33 18.70 11.27 11.31
C PRO A 33 20.10 10.66 11.11
N TYR A 34 20.20 9.58 10.33
CA TYR A 34 21.40 8.76 10.12
C TYR A 34 21.52 8.40 8.63
N GLU A 35 22.73 8.01 8.19
CA GLU A 35 23.00 7.62 6.81
C GLU A 35 22.17 6.39 6.42
N ILE A 36 21.52 6.44 5.25
CA ILE A 36 20.72 5.37 4.68
C ILE A 36 21.65 4.45 3.87
N ILE A 37 21.95 3.27 4.43
CA ILE A 37 22.77 2.25 3.75
C ILE A 37 21.94 1.54 2.69
N GLU A 38 20.70 1.21 3.04
CA GLU A 38 19.84 0.39 2.21
C GLU A 38 18.38 0.80 2.36
N LEU A 39 17.65 0.72 1.26
CA LEU A 39 16.22 0.99 1.22
C LEU A 39 15.56 0.17 0.11
N PHE A 40 14.62 -0.68 0.46
CA PHE A 40 13.88 -1.51 -0.50
C PHE A 40 12.47 -1.81 0.01
N SER A 41 11.61 -2.30 -0.88
CA SER A 41 10.33 -2.89 -0.52
C SER A 41 10.33 -4.36 -0.93
N PRO A 42 10.04 -5.30 0.00
CA PRO A 42 9.90 -6.70 -0.35
C PRO A 42 8.56 -6.99 -1.06
N THR A 43 7.57 -6.10 -0.94
CA THR A 43 6.23 -6.33 -1.49
C THR A 43 6.00 -5.63 -2.83
N HIS A 44 6.71 -4.53 -3.11
CA HIS A 44 6.48 -3.72 -4.30
C HIS A 44 7.78 -3.28 -4.95
N ARG A 45 7.74 -3.06 -6.28
CA ARG A 45 8.88 -2.51 -7.02
C ARG A 45 8.92 -1.00 -6.85
N LEU A 46 10.09 -0.49 -6.52
CA LEU A 46 10.33 0.94 -6.28
C LEU A 46 11.32 1.51 -7.30
N ARG A 47 11.03 2.72 -7.76
CA ARG A 47 12.06 3.66 -8.22
C ARG A 47 12.57 4.39 -6.99
N ARG A 48 13.89 4.45 -6.83
CA ARG A 48 14.53 5.08 -5.67
C ARG A 48 15.73 5.92 -6.08
N LYS A 49 15.92 7.04 -5.40
CA LYS A 49 17.15 7.83 -5.41
C LYS A 49 17.58 8.03 -3.97
N LEU A 50 18.79 7.58 -3.64
CA LEU A 50 19.37 7.66 -2.31
C LEU A 50 20.50 8.70 -2.30
N THR A 51 20.54 9.45 -1.22
CA THR A 51 21.61 10.37 -0.80
C THR A 51 21.75 10.19 0.72
N ASP A 52 22.92 10.44 1.29
CA ASP A 52 23.30 10.09 2.68
C ASP A 52 22.12 9.99 3.65
N CYS A 53 21.43 11.09 3.96
CA CYS A 53 20.30 11.11 4.91
C CYS A 53 18.92 11.27 4.27
N LEU A 54 18.83 11.22 2.94
CA LEU A 54 17.60 11.52 2.18
C LEU A 54 17.34 10.45 1.12
N ALA A 55 16.13 9.91 1.13
CA ALA A 55 15.64 9.00 0.10
C ALA A 55 14.40 9.56 -0.59
N MET A 56 14.37 9.50 -1.91
CA MET A 56 13.15 9.69 -2.69
C MET A 56 12.72 8.33 -3.25
N ILE A 57 11.45 7.98 -3.04
CA ILE A 57 10.85 6.77 -3.58
C ILE A 57 9.58 7.04 -4.35
N GLU A 58 9.33 6.20 -5.34
CA GLU A 58 8.12 6.16 -6.14
C GLU A 58 7.80 4.70 -6.47
N LEU A 59 6.54 4.28 -6.33
CA LEU A 59 6.11 2.98 -6.84
C LEU A 59 6.29 2.93 -8.36
N PHE A 60 6.86 1.83 -8.87
CA PHE A 60 7.23 1.75 -10.29
C PHE A 60 5.99 1.75 -11.21
N ASP A 61 4.94 1.04 -10.82
CA ASP A 61 3.66 0.96 -11.51
C ASP A 61 2.52 1.29 -10.53
N ASN A 62 1.35 1.67 -11.03
CA ASN A 62 0.13 1.69 -10.25
C ASN A 62 -0.18 0.24 -9.84
N VAL A 63 0.04 -0.09 -8.57
CA VAL A 63 -0.08 -1.47 -8.09
C VAL A 63 -1.46 -1.68 -7.48
N LEU A 64 -2.01 -2.87 -7.72
CA LEU A 64 -3.22 -3.33 -7.07
C LEU A 64 -2.93 -3.55 -5.59
N LEU A 65 -3.72 -2.94 -4.70
CA LEU A 65 -3.63 -3.12 -3.25
C LEU A 65 -4.15 -4.51 -2.81
N GLU A 66 -3.65 -5.57 -3.44
CA GLU A 66 -3.92 -6.95 -3.01
C GLU A 66 -3.09 -7.32 -1.78
N LYS A 67 -2.01 -6.58 -1.50
CA LYS A 67 -1.04 -6.84 -0.44
C LYS A 67 -0.56 -5.55 0.20
N ASP A 68 -0.13 -5.65 1.46
CA ASP A 68 0.40 -4.51 2.21
C ASP A 68 1.68 -3.94 1.57
N PHE A 69 1.79 -2.61 1.59
CA PHE A 69 3.02 -1.93 1.23
C PHE A 69 3.99 -1.93 2.42
N ILE A 70 5.16 -2.55 2.24
CA ILE A 70 6.21 -2.63 3.26
C ILE A 70 7.46 -1.92 2.73
N LEU A 71 8.06 -1.06 3.54
CA LEU A 71 9.32 -0.38 3.24
C LEU A 71 10.34 -0.70 4.33
N SER A 72 11.49 -1.23 3.92
CA SER A 72 12.62 -1.54 4.80
C SER A 72 13.74 -0.54 4.58
N ILE A 73 14.27 0.03 5.67
CA ILE A 73 15.32 1.05 5.64
C ILE A 73 16.38 0.67 6.68
N THR A 74 17.64 0.54 6.23
CA THR A 74 18.79 0.27 7.09
C THR A 74 19.62 1.53 7.28
N LEU A 75 19.91 1.88 8.53
CA LEU A 75 20.62 3.10 8.89
C LEU A 75 22.01 2.83 9.47
N LYS A 76 22.97 3.71 9.20
CA LYS A 76 24.31 3.74 9.82
C LYS A 76 24.48 4.99 10.66
N LYS A 77 24.94 4.81 11.89
CA LYS A 77 25.44 5.94 12.68
C LYS A 77 26.75 6.45 12.05
N CYS A 78 26.79 7.74 11.73
CA CYS A 78 28.00 8.42 11.25
C CYS A 78 29.06 8.52 12.36
#